data_AF-A0AAJ2STE9-F1
#
_entry.id   AF-A0AAJ2STE9-F1
#
_cell.length_a   1.000
_cell.length_b   1.000
_cell.length_c   1.000
_cell.angle_alpha   90.00
_cell.angle_beta   90.00
_cell.angle_gamma   90.00
#
_symmetry.space_group_name_H-M   'P 1'
#
loop_
_entity.id
_entity.type
_entity.pdbx_description
1 polymer ?
#
loop_
_entity_poly.entity_id
_entity_poly.type
_entity_poly.pdbx_seq_one_letter_code
_entity_poly.pdbx_strand_id
1 'polypeptide(L)'
;MLGNLTGFHLIIVLAIILLLFGAPKLPALAKSIAQSMRIFKNEVRDDDKAPSDDYTRRDDARRDEYSRRDDATARPTTDGPVVRPSQGDLPPKS
;
A
#
# COMPACT_ATOMS: atom_id res chain seq x y z
N MET A 1 31.31 -29.89 -15.30
CA MET A 1 30.51 -29.37 -16.44
C MET A 1 29.01 -29.36 -16.12
N LEU A 2 28.60 -28.71 -15.02
CA LEU A 2 27.19 -28.68 -14.54
C LEU A 2 26.69 -27.27 -14.17
N GLY A 3 27.54 -26.25 -14.20
CA GLY A 3 27.21 -24.91 -13.71
C GLY A 3 26.42 -24.02 -14.68
N ASN A 4 26.28 -24.42 -15.95
CA ASN A 4 25.66 -23.59 -16.98
C ASN A 4 24.20 -23.95 -17.26
N LEU A 5 23.64 -25.00 -16.63
CA LEU A 5 22.27 -25.44 -16.91
C LEU A 5 21.25 -24.73 -16.03
N THR A 6 21.54 -24.42 -14.77
CA THR A 6 20.51 -23.93 -13.83
C THR A 6 20.01 -22.51 -14.13
N GLY A 7 20.89 -21.60 -14.54
CA GLY A 7 20.51 -20.19 -14.78
C GLY A 7 19.49 -20.04 -15.92
N PHE A 8 19.78 -20.62 -17.09
CA PHE A 8 18.92 -20.47 -18.25
C PHE A 8 17.61 -21.28 -18.13
N HIS A 9 17.66 -22.45 -17.45
CA HIS A 9 16.45 -23.25 -17.21
C HIS A 9 15.45 -22.53 -16.33
N LEU A 10 15.89 -21.82 -15.28
CA LEU A 10 14.98 -21.03 -14.42
C LEU A 10 14.29 -19.91 -15.21
N ILE A 11 15.01 -19.24 -16.11
CA ILE A 11 14.43 -18.20 -16.98
C ILE A 11 13.36 -18.80 -17.90
N ILE A 12 13.61 -19.96 -18.50
CA ILE A 12 12.65 -20.65 -19.37
C ILE A 12 11.38 -21.04 -18.59
N VAL A 13 11.53 -21.60 -17.39
CA VAL A 13 10.38 -21.96 -16.53
C VAL A 13 9.59 -20.71 -16.15
N LEU A 14 10.27 -19.63 -15.75
CA LEU A 14 9.62 -18.36 -15.44
C LEU A 14 8.87 -17.79 -16.65
N ALA A 15 9.44 -17.89 -17.85
CA ALA A 15 8.81 -17.46 -19.10
C ALA A 15 7.53 -18.25 -19.40
N ILE A 16 7.53 -19.56 -19.18
CA ILE A 16 6.33 -20.40 -19.34
C ILE A 16 5.25 -19.99 -18.32
N ILE A 17 5.61 -19.81 -17.05
CA ILE A 17 4.65 -19.37 -16.02
C ILE A 17 4.08 -17.98 -16.37
N LEU A 18 4.91 -17.05 -16.85
CA LEU A 18 4.46 -15.74 -17.33
C LEU A 18 3.52 -15.85 -18.54
N LEU A 19 3.73 -16.81 -19.43
CA LEU A 19 2.86 -17.04 -20.58
C LEU A 19 1.47 -17.57 -20.15
N LEU A 20 1.45 -18.47 -19.16
CA LEU A 20 0.21 -19.09 -18.66
C LEU A 20 -0.58 -18.16 -17.75
N PHE A 21 0.11 -17.51 -16.80
CA PHE A 21 -0.52 -16.67 -15.79
C PHE A 21 -0.58 -15.20 -16.20
N GLY A 22 0.29 -14.74 -17.09
CA GLY A 22 0.43 -13.33 -17.47
C GLY A 22 1.24 -12.52 -16.44
N ALA A 23 1.87 -11.44 -16.93
CA ALA A 23 2.65 -10.51 -16.11
C ALA A 23 1.91 -9.93 -14.87
N PRO A 24 0.61 -9.57 -14.91
CA PRO A 24 -0.05 -8.96 -13.75
C PRO A 24 -0.48 -9.96 -12.66
N LYS A 25 -0.56 -11.27 -12.95
CA LYS A 25 -1.04 -12.27 -11.98
C LYS A 25 0.05 -12.75 -11.03
N LEU A 26 1.30 -12.84 -11.48
CA LEU A 26 2.45 -13.17 -10.63
C LEU A 26 2.64 -12.23 -9.42
N PRO A 27 2.65 -10.89 -9.57
CA PRO A 27 2.82 -10.00 -8.42
C PRO A 27 1.63 -10.07 -7.45
N ALA A 28 0.42 -10.31 -7.94
CA ALA A 28 -0.76 -10.49 -7.09
C ALA A 28 -0.66 -11.76 -6.23
N LEU A 29 -0.26 -12.88 -6.83
CA LEU A 29 -0.04 -14.15 -6.12
C LEU A 29 1.15 -14.07 -5.16
N ALA A 30 2.24 -13.40 -5.56
CA ALA A 30 3.38 -13.18 -4.68
C ALA A 30 2.99 -12.34 -3.46
N LYS A 31 2.16 -11.31 -3.62
CA LYS A 31 1.68 -10.47 -2.51
C LYS A 31 0.84 -11.27 -1.51
N SER A 32 -0.06 -12.14 -1.96
CA SER A 32 -0.87 -12.97 -1.06
C SER A 32 -0.03 -14.01 -0.31
N ILE A 33 0.90 -14.69 -1.00
CA ILE A 33 1.81 -15.67 -0.38
C ILE A 33 2.74 -14.98 0.62
N ALA A 34 3.32 -13.84 0.26
CA ALA A 34 4.21 -13.07 1.14
C ALA A 34 3.50 -12.62 2.42
N GLN A 35 2.22 -12.23 2.32
CA GLN A 35 1.42 -11.86 3.48
C GLN A 35 1.20 -13.06 4.42
N SER A 36 0.87 -14.25 3.88
CA SER A 36 0.75 -15.48 4.66
C SER A 36 2.07 -15.90 5.32
N MET A 37 3.19 -15.78 4.60
CA MET A 37 4.52 -16.08 5.14
C MET A 37 4.95 -15.09 6.22
N ARG A 38 4.56 -13.82 6.14
CA ARG A 38 4.88 -12.81 7.16
C ARG A 38 4.19 -13.13 8.48
N ILE A 39 2.92 -13.53 8.44
CA ILE A 39 2.17 -13.92 9.65
C ILE A 39 2.82 -15.15 10.29
N PHE A 40 3.08 -16.19 9.50
CA PHE A 40 3.75 -17.39 9.98
C PHE A 40 5.15 -17.11 10.54
N LYS A 41 5.95 -16.27 9.87
CA LYS A 41 7.29 -15.87 10.34
C LYS A 41 7.20 -15.08 11.65
N ASN A 42 6.20 -14.22 11.82
CA ASN A 42 6.02 -13.44 13.03
C ASN A 42 5.63 -14.33 14.21
N GLU A 43 4.65 -15.22 14.04
CA GLU A 43 4.25 -16.17 15.08
C GLU A 43 5.41 -17.08 15.50
N VAL A 44 6.20 -17.58 14.54
CA VAL A 44 7.38 -18.41 14.83
C VAL A 44 8.53 -17.62 15.46
N ARG A 45 8.68 -16.32 15.14
CA ARG A 45 9.72 -15.46 15.73
C ARG A 45 9.37 -14.93 17.12
N ASP A 46 8.09 -14.85 17.46
CA ASP A 46 7.67 -14.43 18.80
C ASP A 46 8.07 -15.47 19.87
N ASP A 47 8.24 -16.74 19.48
CA ASP A 47 8.78 -17.80 20.34
C ASP A 47 10.33 -17.74 20.44
N ASP A 48 11.02 -17.31 19.39
CA ASP A 48 12.49 -17.17 19.32
C ASP A 48 12.91 -15.69 19.36
N LYS A 49 12.99 -15.08 20.55
CA LYS A 49 13.36 -13.66 20.77
C LYS A 49 14.57 -13.18 19.91
N ALA A 50 14.29 -12.48 18.82
CA ALA A 50 15.20 -11.51 18.20
C ALA A 50 14.42 -10.44 17.41
N PRO A 51 14.64 -9.13 17.67
CA PRO A 51 13.96 -8.06 16.97
C PRO A 51 14.70 -7.74 15.67
N SER A 52 14.29 -8.34 14.56
CA SER A 52 14.72 -7.89 13.24
C SER A 52 13.59 -8.08 12.25
N ASP A 53 12.96 -6.97 11.85
CA ASP A 53 12.60 -6.65 10.45
C ASP A 53 11.52 -5.55 10.41
N ASP A 54 11.90 -4.33 10.80
CA ASP A 54 11.04 -3.13 10.68
C ASP A 54 11.19 -2.44 9.29
N TYR A 55 12.07 -2.96 8.43
CA TYR A 55 12.35 -2.37 7.12
C TYR A 55 11.20 -2.54 6.12
N THR A 56 10.43 -3.64 6.19
CA THR A 56 9.33 -3.91 5.24
C THR A 56 8.03 -3.18 5.59
N ARG A 57 7.90 -2.60 6.79
CA ARG A 57 6.66 -1.90 7.22
C ARG A 57 6.55 -0.48 6.68
N ARG A 58 7.68 0.19 6.40
CA ARG A 58 7.69 1.60 5.95
C ARG A 58 7.25 1.78 4.50
N ASP A 59 7.50 0.81 3.62
CA ASP A 59 7.16 0.94 2.19
C ASP A 59 5.64 0.86 1.92
N ASP A 60 4.90 0.04 2.67
CA ASP A 60 3.44 -0.05 2.54
C ASP A 60 2.73 1.21 3.07
N ALA A 61 3.13 1.72 4.25
CA ALA A 61 2.53 2.92 4.85
C ALA A 61 2.71 4.19 3.98
N ARG A 62 3.80 4.27 3.20
CA ARG A 62 4.08 5.43 2.34
C ARG A 62 3.29 5.40 1.03
N ARG A 63 2.91 4.21 0.54
CA ARG A 63 2.03 4.05 -0.64
C ARG A 63 0.61 4.52 -0.37
N ASP A 64 0.08 4.20 0.81
CA ASP A 64 -1.27 4.58 1.21
C ASP A 64 -1.41 6.11 1.37
N GLU A 65 -0.35 6.80 1.82
CA GLU A 65 -0.35 8.26 1.97
C GLU A 65 -0.28 8.98 0.60
N TYR A 66 0.44 8.43 -0.38
CA TYR A 66 0.52 9.02 -1.73
C TYR A 66 -0.83 8.91 -2.47
N SER A 67 -1.44 7.72 -2.46
CA SER A 67 -2.74 7.50 -3.11
C SER A 67 -3.89 8.31 -2.46
N ARG A 68 -3.80 8.65 -1.17
CA ARG A 68 -4.81 9.46 -0.48
C ARG A 68 -4.71 10.96 -0.77
N ARG A 69 -3.51 11.46 -1.10
CA ARG A 69 -3.31 12.88 -1.48
C ARG A 69 -3.78 13.18 -2.91
N ASP A 70 -3.66 12.21 -3.82
CA ASP A 70 -4.15 12.35 -5.19
C ASP A 70 -5.69 12.40 -5.25
N ASP A 71 -6.39 11.67 -4.37
CA ASP A 71 -7.86 11.67 -4.27
C ASP A 71 -8.41 12.96 -3.62
N ALA A 72 -7.68 13.55 -2.67
CA ALA A 72 -8.07 14.77 -1.97
C ALA A 72 -8.07 16.04 -2.86
N THR A 73 -7.38 16.00 -4.01
CA THR A 73 -7.34 17.13 -4.96
C THR A 73 -8.52 17.11 -5.96
N ALA A 74 -9.30 16.03 -6.01
CA ALA A 74 -10.41 15.86 -6.97
C ALA A 74 -11.79 16.30 -6.44
N ARG A 75 -11.89 16.85 -5.22
CA ARG A 75 -13.16 17.42 -4.72
C ARG A 75 -13.08 18.95 -4.81
N PRO A 76 -13.80 19.62 -5.74
CA PRO A 76 -14.02 21.05 -5.62
C PRO A 76 -14.86 21.23 -4.36
N THR A 77 -14.27 21.76 -3.30
CA THR A 77 -14.99 22.27 -2.14
C THR A 77 -15.78 23.49 -2.59
N THR A 78 -17.00 23.28 -3.06
CA THR A 78 -18.02 24.33 -3.03
C THR A 78 -18.54 24.39 -1.60
N ASP A 79 -17.76 24.99 -0.71
CA ASP A 79 -18.30 25.56 0.52
C ASP A 79 -17.62 26.91 0.70
N GLY A 80 -18.33 27.96 0.28
CA GLY A 80 -17.85 29.33 0.35
C GLY A 80 -17.67 29.75 1.81
N PRO A 81 -16.88 30.79 2.08
CA PRO A 81 -16.77 31.33 3.42
C PRO A 81 -18.16 31.78 3.89
N VAL A 82 -18.67 31.16 4.95
CA VAL A 82 -19.90 31.58 5.64
C VAL A 82 -19.69 33.02 6.13
N VAL A 83 -20.19 33.98 5.36
CA VAL A 83 -20.35 35.37 5.80
C VAL A 83 -21.46 35.36 6.85
N ARG A 84 -21.10 35.46 8.13
CA ARG A 84 -22.03 35.83 9.21
C ARG A 84 -22.15 37.36 9.23
N PRO A 85 -23.28 37.97 8.84
CA PRO A 85 -23.52 39.36 9.17
C PRO A 85 -23.93 39.44 10.64
N SER A 86 -22.99 39.93 11.45
CA SER A 86 -23.17 40.82 12.61
C SER A 86 -24.58 40.91 13.21
N GLN A 87 -24.74 40.19 14.32
CA GLN A 87 -25.68 40.48 15.39
C GLN A 87 -25.32 41.85 16.00
N GLY A 88 -26.22 42.82 15.88
CA GLY A 88 -26.10 44.16 16.45
C GLY A 88 -27.51 44.70 16.70
N ASP A 89 -27.86 44.73 17.98
CA ASP A 89 -29.19 44.93 18.53
C ASP A 89 -29.92 46.21 18.08
N LEU A 90 -31.25 46.10 18.05
CA LEU A 90 -32.19 47.14 17.70
C LEU A 90 -32.19 48.31 18.72
N PRO A 91 -32.43 49.56 18.29
CA PRO A 91 -32.62 50.68 19.20
C PRO A 91 -33.99 50.59 19.93
N PRO A 92 -34.11 51.03 21.20
CA PRO A 92 -35.39 51.12 21.87
C PRO A 92 -36.23 52.25 21.27
N LYS A 93 -37.47 51.93 20.87
CA LYS A 93 -38.49 52.93 20.53
C LYS A 93 -39.30 53.26 21.79
N SER A 94 -39.35 54.57 22.06
CA SER A 94 -40.42 55.37 22.70
C SER A 94 -41.06 54.88 23.99
#